data_AF-A0A448YL08-F1
#
_entry.id   AF-A0A448YL08-F1
#
_cell.length_a   1.000
_cell.length_b   1.000
_cell.length_c   1.000
_cell.angle_alpha   90.00
_cell.angle_beta   90.00
_cell.angle_gamma   90.00
#
_symmetry.space_group_name_H-M   'P 1'
#
loop_
_entity.id
_entity.type
_entity.pdbx_description
1 polymer ?
#
loop_
_entity_poly.entity_id
_entity_poly.type
_entity_poly.pdbx_seq_one_letter_code
_entity_poly.pdbx_strand_id
1 'polypeptide(L)'
;MVASKRKVASELSSQAKRKKGAKGPKSLSVEEIKALYTEIKQSPKYYNNIVKLQQEFDLQIESIDSKGNREEVIRALVLTLAKVFELLISTDELGISRRNTEKEITVAKWLRTKYRAYLQGIFNLWHVSVRGDSVVSLQIDGLNSVMNLLRVESDNMGPSKNEPYFAAVTFRSILGSLLTTGDVSEIQKQGSTIDNPLVLEFYEKYFSKQWDVKYVLFEELGLNFVDTVADSVESQKLLFSNLMTLVKFGPMYPTKEIEEYTAETLVSRLPSRISDLTKFRSKFEKAWAQIMGTIKLTPSQYKSILLILHKRIIPFSNNPTRLMDFLTDSYNLGFEEKDISISILALNGLWELMKSYNLEYPNFYSKLYAILTPQLLHLNYRSRFLRLLDLFMSSTHLSATIVASFIKKLSRLSLTAPAAGVISVIPFIYNLLKRHPTCMLLIHNVEDEESKAKEFHDPFNDKEIDPSKTNALESSLWELETMMNHYHPQVASLAKILSQPFGKNSYNIEDFLDWSYQMLLDSELKKKFKGELSVEFEKWDTLYGKDGYMEEYTL
;
A
#
# COMPACT_ATOMS: atom_id res chain seq x y z
N MET A 1 37.23 14.28 -84.10
CA MET A 1 36.15 14.69 -83.18
C MET A 1 36.59 15.96 -82.47
N VAL A 2 36.65 17.13 -83.09
CA VAL A 2 35.59 18.05 -83.55
C VAL A 2 34.46 18.24 -82.52
N ALA A 3 34.47 19.38 -81.83
CA ALA A 3 33.25 20.11 -81.48
C ALA A 3 33.60 21.56 -81.13
N SER A 4 33.72 22.39 -82.15
CA SER A 4 33.73 23.84 -82.04
C SER A 4 32.29 24.39 -82.03
N LYS A 5 32.02 25.38 -81.16
CA LYS A 5 31.21 26.60 -81.37
C LYS A 5 29.72 26.40 -81.75
N ARG A 6 28.74 27.13 -81.21
CA ARG A 6 28.65 28.60 -81.22
C ARG A 6 27.35 29.08 -80.50
N LYS A 7 27.49 30.14 -79.69
CA LYS A 7 26.59 31.29 -79.40
C LYS A 7 25.06 31.11 -79.29
N VAL A 8 24.49 31.58 -78.18
CA VAL A 8 23.23 32.36 -78.16
C VAL A 8 23.34 33.52 -77.15
N ALA A 9 22.80 34.66 -77.56
CA ALA A 9 22.81 36.03 -77.02
C ALA A 9 22.00 36.22 -75.70
N SER A 10 22.47 37.04 -74.74
CA SER A 10 21.93 38.36 -74.28
C SER A 10 20.40 38.41 -74.04
N GLU A 11 19.84 38.86 -72.91
CA GLU A 11 19.84 40.23 -72.34
C GLU A 11 19.18 40.30 -70.93
N LEU A 12 19.71 41.19 -70.08
CA LEU A 12 19.06 42.15 -69.15
C LEU A 12 18.06 41.77 -68.02
N SER A 13 18.41 42.31 -66.83
CA SER A 13 17.54 42.90 -65.75
C SER A 13 16.74 41.94 -64.85
N SER A 14 16.38 42.21 -63.59
CA SER A 14 16.76 43.10 -62.48
C SER A 14 15.87 42.69 -61.27
N GLN A 15 16.38 42.81 -60.04
CA GLN A 15 15.74 42.76 -58.71
C GLN A 15 14.26 42.33 -58.48
N ALA A 16 14.12 41.58 -57.37
CA ALA A 16 13.02 41.57 -56.36
C ALA A 16 11.78 40.66 -56.54
N LYS A 17 11.65 39.66 -55.64
CA LYS A 17 10.61 39.60 -54.58
C LYS A 17 10.64 38.27 -53.79
N ARG A 18 10.58 38.41 -52.45
CA ARG A 18 10.21 37.38 -51.47
C ARG A 18 8.95 36.59 -51.91
N LYS A 19 8.98 35.26 -51.82
CA LYS A 19 7.78 34.42 -51.70
C LYS A 19 7.80 33.67 -50.36
N LYS A 20 6.77 33.96 -49.55
CA LYS A 20 6.33 33.19 -48.37
C LYS A 20 5.67 31.87 -48.81
N GLY A 21 5.81 30.82 -48.00
CA GLY A 21 5.05 29.56 -48.05
C GLY A 21 5.99 28.37 -47.78
N ALA A 22 5.82 27.54 -46.75
CA ALA A 22 4.59 26.93 -46.26
C ALA A 22 4.43 27.02 -44.73
N LYS A 23 3.21 27.29 -44.27
CA LYS A 23 2.82 27.19 -42.85
C LYS A 23 2.46 25.73 -42.55
N GLY A 24 3.04 25.16 -41.49
CA GLY A 24 2.53 23.93 -40.87
C GLY A 24 1.10 24.11 -40.34
N PRO A 25 0.42 23.02 -39.93
CA PRO A 25 -0.98 23.06 -39.53
C PRO A 25 -1.15 24.02 -38.34
N LYS A 26 -2.11 24.94 -38.46
CA LYS A 26 -2.44 25.88 -37.39
C LYS A 26 -3.16 25.12 -36.27
N SER A 27 -2.61 25.15 -35.06
CA SER A 27 -3.31 24.70 -33.85
C SER A 27 -4.57 25.53 -33.62
N LEU A 28 -5.67 24.89 -33.28
CA LEU A 28 -6.95 25.54 -32.99
C LEU A 28 -6.87 26.38 -31.72
N SER A 29 -7.49 27.56 -31.73
CA SER A 29 -7.64 28.42 -30.54
C SER A 29 -8.82 27.97 -29.66
N VAL A 30 -8.79 28.33 -28.37
CA VAL A 30 -9.84 27.98 -27.38
C VAL A 30 -11.23 28.48 -27.79
N GLU A 31 -11.29 29.60 -28.51
CA GLU A 31 -12.54 30.18 -29.02
C GLU A 31 -13.11 29.41 -30.22
N GLU A 32 -12.23 28.95 -31.12
CA GLU A 32 -12.63 28.10 -32.25
C GLU A 32 -13.15 26.74 -31.76
N ILE A 33 -12.56 26.18 -30.70
CA ILE A 33 -13.03 24.92 -30.09
C ILE A 33 -14.45 25.08 -29.51
N LYS A 34 -14.74 26.21 -28.85
CA LYS A 34 -16.09 26.52 -28.34
C LYS A 34 -17.09 26.81 -29.46
N ALA A 35 -16.66 27.47 -30.54
CA ALA A 35 -17.50 27.68 -31.72
C ALA A 35 -17.89 26.35 -32.39
N LEU A 36 -16.93 25.43 -32.54
CA LEU A 36 -17.18 24.09 -33.07
C LEU A 36 -18.13 23.29 -32.18
N TYR A 37 -18.07 23.44 -30.86
CA TYR A 37 -19.06 22.87 -29.93
C TYR A 37 -20.48 23.41 -30.20
N THR A 38 -20.62 24.72 -30.40
CA THR A 38 -21.93 25.32 -30.70
C THR A 38 -22.50 24.88 -32.05
N GLU A 39 -21.65 24.63 -33.05
CA GLU A 39 -22.08 24.09 -34.35
C GLU A 39 -22.53 22.63 -34.24
N ILE A 40 -21.82 21.81 -33.46
CA ILE A 40 -22.21 20.40 -33.22
C ILE A 40 -23.56 20.31 -32.51
N LYS A 41 -23.86 21.25 -31.61
CA LYS A 41 -25.16 21.32 -30.92
C LYS A 41 -26.33 21.68 -31.84
N GLN A 42 -26.08 22.38 -32.95
CA GLN A 42 -27.13 22.88 -33.84
C GLN A 42 -27.65 21.84 -34.85
N SER A 43 -26.83 20.87 -35.29
CA SER A 43 -27.29 19.87 -36.26
C SER A 43 -26.40 18.62 -36.33
N PRO A 44 -26.97 17.41 -36.55
CA PRO A 44 -26.20 16.19 -36.80
C PRO A 44 -25.34 16.23 -38.08
N LYS A 45 -25.54 17.24 -38.95
CA LYS A 45 -24.72 17.48 -40.14
C LYS A 45 -23.28 17.89 -39.80
N TYR A 46 -23.03 18.39 -38.59
CA TYR A 46 -21.71 18.88 -38.17
C TYR A 46 -20.88 17.83 -37.41
N TYR A 47 -21.31 16.56 -37.35
CA TYR A 47 -20.54 15.51 -36.67
C TYR A 47 -19.15 15.27 -37.25
N ASN A 48 -18.90 15.66 -38.49
CA ASN A 48 -17.55 15.66 -39.07
C ASN A 48 -16.56 16.58 -38.30
N ASN A 49 -17.05 17.58 -37.57
CA ASN A 49 -16.21 18.44 -36.73
C ASN A 49 -15.67 17.69 -35.48
N ILE A 50 -16.30 16.60 -35.05
CA ILE A 50 -15.78 15.72 -33.98
C ILE A 50 -14.45 15.10 -34.42
N VAL A 51 -14.32 14.74 -35.70
CA VAL A 51 -13.07 14.18 -36.24
C VAL A 51 -11.94 15.19 -36.19
N LYS A 52 -12.22 16.46 -36.52
CA LYS A 52 -11.22 17.53 -36.45
C LYS A 52 -10.75 17.79 -35.02
N LEU A 53 -11.69 17.80 -34.07
CA LEU A 53 -11.38 17.98 -32.65
C LEU A 53 -10.58 16.80 -32.09
N GLN A 54 -10.85 15.57 -32.53
CA GLN A 54 -10.09 14.39 -32.12
C GLN A 54 -8.69 14.33 -32.71
N GLN A 55 -8.55 14.65 -34.01
CA GLN A 55 -7.23 14.71 -34.63
C GLN A 55 -6.34 15.76 -33.97
N GLU A 56 -6.90 16.91 -33.61
CA GLU A 56 -6.18 17.91 -32.83
C GLU A 56 -5.86 17.39 -31.42
N PHE A 57 -6.78 16.69 -30.77
CA PHE A 57 -6.56 16.11 -29.45
C PHE A 57 -5.39 15.11 -29.44
N ASP A 58 -5.38 14.16 -30.39
CA ASP A 58 -4.33 13.15 -30.50
C ASP A 58 -2.97 13.79 -30.81
N LEU A 59 -2.92 14.75 -31.75
CA LEU A 59 -1.70 15.50 -32.08
C LEU A 59 -1.18 16.34 -30.91
N GLN A 60 -2.08 16.92 -30.10
CA GLN A 60 -1.69 17.71 -28.95
C GLN A 60 -1.14 16.83 -27.82
N ILE A 61 -1.72 15.63 -27.60
CA ILE A 61 -1.22 14.66 -26.62
C ILE A 61 0.20 14.18 -26.96
N GLU A 62 0.45 13.82 -28.23
CA GLU A 62 1.80 13.43 -28.69
C GLU A 62 2.82 14.56 -28.55
N SER A 63 2.37 15.82 -28.56
CA SER A 63 3.25 16.99 -28.49
C SER A 63 3.56 17.48 -27.08
N ILE A 64 2.96 16.89 -26.03
CA ILE A 64 3.14 17.31 -24.62
C ILE A 64 4.62 17.31 -24.20
N ASP A 65 5.45 16.49 -24.83
CA ASP A 65 6.90 16.42 -24.60
C ASP A 65 7.68 17.67 -25.06
N SER A 66 7.06 18.59 -25.82
CA SER A 66 7.76 19.71 -26.45
C SER A 66 7.05 21.05 -26.25
N LYS A 67 7.43 21.72 -25.14
CA LYS A 67 7.20 23.15 -24.81
C LYS A 67 5.81 23.48 -24.22
N GLY A 68 5.83 23.78 -22.92
CA GLY A 68 4.67 24.11 -22.09
C GLY A 68 3.99 25.45 -22.41
N ASN A 69 3.11 25.46 -23.40
CA ASN A 69 2.17 26.58 -23.60
C ASN A 69 0.87 26.15 -24.33
N ARG A 70 0.42 24.91 -24.12
CA ARG A 70 -0.80 24.37 -24.77
C ARG A 70 -1.80 23.73 -23.79
N GLU A 71 -1.62 23.94 -22.50
CA GLU A 71 -2.45 23.36 -21.44
C GLU A 71 -3.90 23.85 -21.53
N GLU A 72 -4.11 25.15 -21.76
CA GLU A 72 -5.45 25.72 -21.92
C GLU A 72 -6.20 25.13 -23.12
N VAL A 73 -5.47 24.84 -24.21
CA VAL A 73 -6.01 24.23 -25.42
C VAL A 73 -6.38 22.77 -25.15
N ILE A 74 -5.50 22.00 -24.50
CA ILE A 74 -5.76 20.61 -24.12
C ILE A 74 -6.94 20.53 -23.15
N ARG A 75 -6.97 21.37 -22.10
CA ARG A 75 -8.09 21.45 -21.16
C ARG A 75 -9.40 21.79 -21.87
N ALA A 76 -9.37 22.77 -22.77
CA ALA A 76 -10.55 23.13 -23.56
C ALA A 76 -11.00 21.96 -24.44
N LEU A 77 -10.09 21.23 -25.09
CA LEU A 77 -10.41 20.04 -25.90
C LEU A 77 -11.00 18.92 -25.04
N VAL A 78 -10.40 18.59 -23.90
CA VAL A 78 -10.91 17.56 -22.97
C VAL A 78 -12.33 17.90 -22.54
N LEU A 79 -12.56 19.12 -22.04
CA LEU A 79 -13.87 19.52 -21.51
C LEU A 79 -14.93 19.67 -22.61
N THR A 80 -14.55 20.17 -23.80
CA THR A 80 -15.52 20.34 -24.89
C THR A 80 -15.89 19.02 -25.52
N LEU A 81 -14.94 18.12 -25.76
CA LEU A 81 -15.23 16.77 -26.23
C LEU A 81 -16.07 15.98 -25.21
N ALA A 82 -15.77 16.09 -23.91
CA ALA A 82 -16.60 15.49 -22.86
C ALA A 82 -18.06 16.00 -22.94
N LYS A 83 -18.25 17.31 -23.07
CA LYS A 83 -19.59 17.91 -23.22
C LYS A 83 -20.30 17.50 -24.52
N VAL A 84 -19.58 17.30 -25.61
CA VAL A 84 -20.14 16.78 -26.87
C VAL A 84 -20.66 15.37 -26.63
N PHE A 85 -19.84 14.49 -26.06
CA PHE A 85 -20.26 13.11 -25.82
C PHE A 85 -21.35 13.01 -24.75
N GLU A 86 -21.32 13.82 -23.70
CA GLU A 86 -22.42 13.94 -22.73
C GLU A 86 -23.74 14.28 -23.42
N LEU A 87 -23.74 15.25 -24.35
CA LEU A 87 -24.92 15.62 -25.12
C LEU A 87 -25.37 14.46 -26.01
N LEU A 88 -24.47 13.83 -26.75
CA LEU A 88 -24.78 12.70 -27.64
C LEU A 88 -25.31 11.46 -26.91
N ILE A 89 -24.85 11.23 -25.67
CA ILE A 89 -25.35 10.14 -24.82
C ILE A 89 -26.75 10.51 -24.30
N SER A 90 -26.95 11.76 -23.85
CA SER A 90 -28.26 12.22 -23.34
C SER A 90 -29.35 12.24 -24.42
N THR A 91 -28.99 12.44 -25.69
CA THR A 91 -29.92 12.43 -26.83
C THR A 91 -30.17 11.02 -27.39
N ASP A 92 -29.58 9.97 -26.81
CA ASP A 92 -29.71 8.55 -27.22
C ASP A 92 -29.24 8.26 -28.67
N GLU A 93 -28.41 9.14 -29.24
CA GLU A 93 -27.93 8.98 -30.63
C GLU A 93 -26.86 7.90 -30.79
N LEU A 94 -26.29 7.46 -29.67
CA LEU A 94 -25.36 6.36 -29.56
C LEU A 94 -26.07 5.01 -29.27
N GLY A 95 -27.38 5.03 -28.96
CA GLY A 95 -28.22 3.87 -28.72
C GLY A 95 -28.60 3.16 -30.03
N ILE A 96 -28.29 1.86 -30.13
CA ILE A 96 -28.70 1.05 -31.28
C ILE A 96 -30.01 0.37 -30.92
N SER A 97 -31.13 0.89 -31.41
CA SER A 97 -32.46 0.29 -31.23
C SER A 97 -32.84 -0.56 -32.45
N ARG A 98 -33.65 -1.61 -32.24
CA ARG A 98 -34.20 -2.46 -33.31
C ARG A 98 -35.05 -1.70 -34.35
N ARG A 99 -35.43 -0.46 -34.05
CA ARG A 99 -36.24 0.42 -34.91
C ARG A 99 -35.41 1.38 -35.79
N ASN A 100 -34.09 1.40 -35.64
CA ASN A 100 -33.22 2.36 -36.34
C ASN A 100 -32.98 1.93 -37.80
N THR A 101 -32.90 2.90 -38.70
CA THR A 101 -32.53 2.66 -40.11
C THR A 101 -31.06 2.22 -40.22
N GLU A 102 -30.69 1.49 -41.28
CA GLU A 102 -29.30 1.03 -41.49
C GLU A 102 -28.27 2.18 -41.49
N LYS A 103 -28.67 3.37 -41.94
CA LYS A 103 -27.84 4.59 -41.91
C LYS A 103 -27.65 5.12 -40.49
N GLU A 104 -28.68 5.12 -39.66
CA GLU A 104 -28.57 5.50 -38.25
C GLU A 104 -27.73 4.50 -37.46
N ILE A 105 -27.82 3.20 -37.77
CA ILE A 105 -26.98 2.16 -37.15
C ILE A 105 -25.50 2.36 -37.51
N THR A 106 -25.18 2.71 -38.75
CA THR A 106 -23.79 2.97 -39.18
C THR A 106 -23.24 4.25 -38.55
N VAL A 107 -24.04 5.32 -38.47
CA VAL A 107 -23.66 6.56 -37.76
C VAL A 107 -23.46 6.31 -36.27
N ALA A 108 -24.35 5.58 -35.60
CA ALA A 108 -24.21 5.24 -34.19
C ALA A 108 -22.95 4.38 -33.92
N LYS A 109 -22.66 3.38 -34.77
CA LYS A 109 -21.41 2.60 -34.69
C LYS A 109 -20.18 3.49 -34.87
N TRP A 110 -20.22 4.42 -35.82
CA TRP A 110 -19.13 5.37 -36.05
C TRP A 110 -18.93 6.31 -34.85
N LEU A 111 -20.01 6.85 -34.28
CA LEU A 111 -19.95 7.68 -33.08
C LEU A 111 -19.41 6.91 -31.86
N ARG A 112 -19.75 5.62 -31.71
CA ARG A 112 -19.16 4.75 -30.66
C ARG A 112 -17.66 4.55 -30.86
N THR A 113 -17.20 4.37 -32.09
CA THR A 113 -15.76 4.29 -32.39
C THR A 113 -15.06 5.60 -32.02
N LYS A 114 -15.70 6.74 -32.28
CA LYS A 114 -15.18 8.06 -31.92
C LYS A 114 -15.16 8.26 -30.41
N TYR A 115 -16.21 7.87 -29.69
CA TYR A 115 -16.23 7.90 -28.22
C TYR A 115 -15.10 7.06 -27.61
N ARG A 116 -14.89 5.83 -28.12
CA ARG A 116 -13.76 4.98 -27.69
C ARG A 116 -12.41 5.61 -27.99
N ALA A 117 -12.23 6.22 -29.17
CA ALA A 117 -10.99 6.91 -29.51
C ALA A 117 -10.71 8.07 -28.54
N TYR A 118 -11.74 8.83 -28.15
CA TYR A 118 -11.61 9.89 -27.16
C TYR A 118 -11.21 9.36 -25.77
N LEU A 119 -11.85 8.27 -25.30
CA LEU A 119 -11.45 7.59 -24.07
C LEU A 119 -9.99 7.13 -24.15
N GLN A 120 -9.57 6.54 -25.27
CA GLN A 120 -8.19 6.11 -25.49
C GLN A 120 -7.21 7.29 -25.43
N GLY A 121 -7.56 8.45 -26.00
CA GLY A 121 -6.72 9.64 -25.94
C GLY A 121 -6.57 10.17 -24.50
N ILE A 122 -7.62 10.10 -23.67
CA ILE A 122 -7.51 10.43 -22.24
C ILE A 122 -6.65 9.41 -21.50
N PHE A 123 -6.78 8.12 -21.81
CA PHE A 123 -5.91 7.10 -21.23
C PHE A 123 -4.44 7.34 -21.59
N ASN A 124 -4.15 7.74 -22.84
CA ASN A 124 -2.81 8.15 -23.25
C ASN A 124 -2.31 9.35 -22.44
N LEU A 125 -3.17 10.34 -22.17
CA LEU A 125 -2.84 11.48 -21.31
C LEU A 125 -2.46 11.05 -19.88
N TRP A 126 -3.13 10.03 -19.33
CA TRP A 126 -2.79 9.49 -18.01
C TRP A 126 -1.46 8.73 -17.98
N HIS A 127 -1.02 8.16 -19.10
CA HIS A 127 0.28 7.48 -19.23
C HIS A 127 1.45 8.42 -19.55
N VAL A 128 1.20 9.72 -19.74
CA VAL A 128 2.28 10.71 -19.92
C VAL A 128 3.08 10.83 -18.61
N SER A 129 4.37 10.50 -18.67
CA SER A 129 5.29 10.46 -17.52
C SER A 129 5.84 11.83 -17.09
N VAL A 130 5.55 12.89 -17.84
CA VAL A 130 6.06 14.24 -17.56
C VAL A 130 5.28 14.87 -16.39
N ARG A 131 5.93 14.94 -15.22
CA ARG A 131 5.37 15.53 -14.00
C ARG A 131 5.59 17.03 -13.94
N GLY A 132 4.75 17.79 -14.62
CA GLY A 132 4.46 19.16 -14.24
C GLY A 132 3.18 19.20 -13.40
N ASP A 133 3.10 20.09 -12.40
CA ASP A 133 1.86 20.31 -11.62
C ASP A 133 0.65 20.57 -12.52
N SER A 134 0.90 21.20 -13.67
CA SER A 134 -0.11 21.45 -14.70
C SER A 134 -0.59 20.20 -15.43
N VAL A 135 0.30 19.25 -15.73
CA VAL A 135 -0.06 17.97 -16.36
C VAL A 135 -0.89 17.13 -15.41
N VAL A 136 -0.54 17.10 -14.12
CA VAL A 136 -1.33 16.42 -13.09
C VAL A 136 -2.73 17.04 -13.00
N SER A 137 -2.84 18.36 -13.03
CA SER A 137 -4.14 19.05 -13.06
C SER A 137 -4.97 18.67 -14.31
N LEU A 138 -4.35 18.57 -15.49
CA LEU A 138 -5.02 18.11 -16.71
C LEU A 138 -5.49 16.65 -16.62
N GLN A 139 -4.68 15.78 -16.02
CA GLN A 139 -5.03 14.38 -15.80
C GLN A 139 -6.23 14.24 -14.85
N ILE A 140 -6.27 15.05 -13.79
CA ILE A 140 -7.40 15.14 -12.86
C ILE A 140 -8.66 15.65 -13.56
N ASP A 141 -8.54 16.70 -14.41
CA ASP A 141 -9.66 17.19 -15.22
C ASP A 141 -10.19 16.11 -16.18
N GLY A 142 -9.28 15.32 -16.75
CA GLY A 142 -9.60 14.14 -17.55
C GLY A 142 -10.36 13.08 -16.76
N LEU A 143 -9.91 12.76 -15.54
CA LEU A 143 -10.59 11.82 -14.63
C LEU A 143 -12.01 12.27 -14.32
N ASN A 144 -12.20 13.53 -13.93
CA ASN A 144 -13.52 14.07 -13.62
C ASN A 144 -14.45 14.01 -14.85
N SER A 145 -13.91 14.28 -16.04
CA SER A 145 -14.65 14.22 -17.31
C SER A 145 -15.08 12.79 -17.64
N VAL A 146 -14.18 11.82 -17.52
CA VAL A 146 -14.45 10.39 -17.78
C VAL A 146 -15.46 9.81 -16.79
N MET A 147 -15.35 10.14 -15.50
CA MET A 147 -16.30 9.67 -14.49
C MET A 147 -17.70 10.30 -14.69
N ASN A 148 -17.79 11.55 -15.13
CA ASN A 148 -19.06 12.15 -15.51
C ASN A 148 -19.67 11.47 -16.75
N LEU A 149 -18.85 11.13 -17.74
CA LEU A 149 -19.30 10.37 -18.91
C LEU A 149 -19.81 8.98 -18.52
N LEU A 150 -19.12 8.29 -17.60
CA LEU A 150 -19.55 7.00 -17.06
C LEU A 150 -20.93 7.09 -16.38
N ARG A 151 -21.16 8.16 -15.61
CA ARG A 151 -22.46 8.43 -14.99
C ARG A 151 -23.55 8.58 -16.06
N VAL A 152 -23.29 9.43 -17.05
CA VAL A 152 -24.25 9.73 -18.13
C VAL A 152 -24.50 8.50 -19.02
N GLU A 153 -23.49 7.68 -19.27
CA GLU A 153 -23.58 6.39 -19.96
C GLU A 153 -24.45 5.40 -19.19
N SER A 154 -24.23 5.29 -17.88
CA SER A 154 -24.97 4.38 -17.01
C SER A 154 -26.45 4.77 -16.89
N ASP A 155 -26.76 6.07 -16.88
CA ASP A 155 -28.14 6.57 -16.80
C ASP A 155 -28.92 6.41 -18.13
N ASN A 156 -28.26 6.55 -19.30
CA ASN A 156 -28.95 6.66 -20.59
C ASN A 156 -28.77 5.47 -21.55
N MET A 157 -27.68 4.70 -21.46
CA MET A 157 -27.37 3.61 -22.41
C MET A 157 -27.82 2.21 -21.97
N GLY A 158 -28.70 2.12 -20.97
CA GLY A 158 -29.27 0.85 -20.55
C GLY A 158 -30.01 0.13 -21.69
N PRO A 159 -30.11 -1.22 -21.65
CA PRO A 159 -30.85 -2.00 -22.64
C PRO A 159 -32.34 -1.61 -22.75
N SER A 160 -32.88 -0.94 -21.73
CA SER A 160 -34.18 -0.25 -21.72
C SER A 160 -34.06 1.05 -20.91
N LYS A 161 -34.79 2.11 -21.29
CA LYS A 161 -34.76 3.44 -20.64
C LYS A 161 -35.11 3.43 -19.14
N ASN A 162 -35.74 2.36 -18.66
CA ASN A 162 -36.17 2.20 -17.27
C ASN A 162 -35.42 1.09 -16.51
N GLU A 163 -34.52 0.35 -17.15
CA GLU A 163 -33.74 -0.67 -16.44
C GLU A 163 -32.49 -0.06 -15.80
N PRO A 164 -32.17 -0.42 -14.55
CA PRO A 164 -30.96 0.05 -13.91
C PRO A 164 -29.74 -0.57 -14.60
N TYR A 165 -28.83 0.27 -15.06
CA TYR A 165 -27.66 -0.13 -15.83
C TYR A 165 -26.40 0.54 -15.29
N PHE A 166 -25.29 -0.19 -15.31
CA PHE A 166 -23.97 0.34 -15.04
C PHE A 166 -23.06 -0.03 -16.21
N ALA A 167 -22.34 0.95 -16.75
CA ALA A 167 -21.45 0.76 -17.90
C ALA A 167 -20.14 0.05 -17.50
N ALA A 168 -20.24 -1.23 -17.17
CA ALA A 168 -19.13 -2.03 -16.64
C ALA A 168 -17.95 -2.15 -17.62
N VAL A 169 -18.22 -2.20 -18.93
CA VAL A 169 -17.18 -2.33 -19.97
C VAL A 169 -16.33 -1.07 -20.06
N THR A 170 -16.93 0.11 -20.06
CA THR A 170 -16.18 1.37 -20.10
C THR A 170 -15.46 1.59 -18.78
N PHE A 171 -16.09 1.25 -17.66
CA PHE A 171 -15.43 1.26 -16.35
C PHE A 171 -14.22 0.32 -16.29
N ARG A 172 -14.29 -0.88 -16.87
CA ARG A 172 -13.14 -1.80 -16.97
C ARG A 172 -11.97 -1.16 -17.71
N SER A 173 -12.21 -0.48 -18.83
CA SER A 173 -11.15 0.23 -19.57
C SER A 173 -10.56 1.37 -18.75
N ILE A 174 -11.41 2.14 -18.05
CA ILE A 174 -10.97 3.21 -17.15
C ILE A 174 -10.07 2.67 -16.05
N LEU A 175 -10.50 1.60 -15.37
CA LEU A 175 -9.71 0.94 -14.34
C LEU A 175 -8.40 0.40 -14.89
N GLY A 176 -8.42 -0.12 -16.12
CA GLY A 176 -7.24 -0.70 -16.75
C GLY A 176 -6.12 0.33 -16.91
N SER A 177 -6.47 1.49 -17.45
CA SER A 177 -5.52 2.59 -17.59
C SER A 177 -5.20 3.25 -16.25
N LEU A 178 -6.19 3.46 -15.37
CA LEU A 178 -5.99 4.07 -14.06
C LEU A 178 -4.99 3.27 -13.20
N LEU A 179 -5.22 1.96 -13.05
CA LEU A 179 -4.40 1.12 -12.19
C LEU A 179 -3.00 0.84 -12.76
N THR A 180 -2.78 1.05 -14.06
CA THR A 180 -1.47 0.91 -14.69
C THR A 180 -0.71 2.22 -14.83
N THR A 181 -1.24 3.32 -14.28
CA THR A 181 -0.54 4.61 -14.27
C THR A 181 0.55 4.71 -13.21
N GLY A 182 1.56 5.52 -13.52
CA GLY A 182 2.67 5.85 -12.63
C GLY A 182 3.98 5.19 -13.02
N ASP A 183 5.04 5.56 -12.30
CA ASP A 183 6.39 5.06 -12.53
C ASP A 183 6.75 4.01 -11.48
N VAL A 184 7.36 2.90 -11.93
CA VAL A 184 7.77 1.80 -11.05
C VAL A 184 8.82 2.26 -10.03
N SER A 185 9.59 3.30 -10.34
CA SER A 185 10.62 3.89 -9.46
C SER A 185 10.04 4.53 -8.19
N GLU A 186 8.77 4.93 -8.22
CA GLU A 186 8.13 5.64 -7.11
C GLU A 186 7.37 4.73 -6.15
N ILE A 187 7.38 3.42 -6.42
CA ILE A 187 6.82 2.45 -5.49
C ILE A 187 7.60 2.56 -4.18
N GLN A 188 6.90 2.97 -3.13
CA GLN A 188 7.49 3.07 -1.80
C GLN A 188 8.02 1.71 -1.38
N LYS A 189 9.28 1.67 -0.95
CA LYS A 189 9.93 0.44 -0.45
C LYS A 189 9.18 -0.16 0.75
N GLN A 190 8.46 0.67 1.51
CA GLN A 190 7.63 0.25 2.63
C GLN A 190 6.15 0.22 2.21
N GLY A 191 5.52 -0.95 2.25
CA GLY A 191 4.08 -1.09 2.00
C GLY A 191 3.67 -1.22 0.52
N SER A 192 4.63 -1.13 -0.42
CA SER A 192 4.40 -1.24 -1.86
C SER A 192 3.23 -0.36 -2.35
N THR A 193 3.12 0.85 -1.79
CA THR A 193 2.13 1.86 -2.21
C THR A 193 2.77 2.85 -3.16
N ILE A 194 1.95 3.42 -4.05
CA ILE A 194 2.33 4.52 -4.95
C ILE A 194 1.50 5.75 -4.54
N ASP A 195 2.17 6.87 -4.35
CA ASP A 195 1.54 8.17 -4.10
C ASP A 195 1.25 8.87 -5.44
N ASN A 196 0.46 8.22 -6.29
CA ASN A 196 0.06 8.80 -7.57
C ASN A 196 -1.09 9.79 -7.33
N PRO A 197 -0.92 11.11 -7.60
CA PRO A 197 -1.96 12.10 -7.36
C PRO A 197 -3.30 11.77 -8.01
N LEU A 198 -3.27 11.12 -9.18
CA LEU A 198 -4.47 10.73 -9.92
C LEU A 198 -5.26 9.63 -9.19
N VAL A 199 -4.57 8.64 -8.63
CA VAL A 199 -5.17 7.56 -7.84
C VAL A 199 -5.67 8.08 -6.49
N LEU A 200 -4.96 9.03 -5.88
CA LEU A 200 -5.39 9.70 -4.64
C LEU A 200 -6.65 10.52 -4.85
N GLU A 201 -6.73 11.29 -5.95
CA GLU A 201 -7.93 12.04 -6.29
C GLU A 201 -9.13 11.12 -6.57
N PHE A 202 -8.89 10.02 -7.30
CA PHE A 202 -9.91 8.99 -7.49
C PHE A 202 -10.39 8.40 -6.15
N TYR A 203 -9.46 8.20 -5.21
CA TYR A 203 -9.79 7.73 -3.87
C TYR A 203 -10.71 8.70 -3.12
N GLU A 204 -10.32 9.98 -3.04
CA GLU A 204 -11.04 10.99 -2.26
C GLU A 204 -12.42 11.33 -2.82
N LYS A 205 -12.53 11.49 -4.14
CA LYS A 205 -13.79 11.93 -4.77
C LYS A 205 -14.77 10.81 -5.05
N TYR A 206 -14.28 9.66 -5.50
CA TYR A 206 -15.13 8.59 -6.01
C TYR A 206 -15.09 7.36 -5.11
N PHE A 207 -13.93 6.73 -4.95
CA PHE A 207 -13.84 5.45 -4.27
C PHE A 207 -14.25 5.52 -2.79
N SER A 208 -13.94 6.58 -2.04
CA SER A 208 -14.28 6.66 -0.63
C SER A 208 -15.79 6.84 -0.39
N LYS A 209 -16.43 7.68 -1.21
CA LYS A 209 -17.83 8.11 -1.07
C LYS A 209 -18.84 7.20 -1.75
N GLN A 210 -18.49 6.66 -2.93
CA GLN A 210 -19.43 5.99 -3.82
C GLN A 210 -19.41 4.46 -3.69
N TRP A 211 -20.53 3.87 -3.30
CA TRP A 211 -20.60 2.41 -3.07
C TRP A 211 -20.64 1.58 -4.36
N ASP A 212 -21.33 2.07 -5.37
CA ASP A 212 -21.44 1.42 -6.68
C ASP A 212 -20.08 1.29 -7.36
N VAL A 213 -19.24 2.32 -7.29
CA VAL A 213 -17.85 2.29 -7.77
C VAL A 213 -17.04 1.21 -7.05
N LYS A 214 -17.14 1.09 -5.71
CA LYS A 214 -16.47 0.02 -4.94
C LYS A 214 -16.95 -1.36 -5.38
N TYR A 215 -18.26 -1.55 -5.50
CA TYR A 215 -18.85 -2.84 -5.85
C TYR A 215 -18.40 -3.31 -7.23
N VAL A 216 -18.52 -2.44 -8.23
CA VAL A 216 -18.17 -2.80 -9.61
C VAL A 216 -16.66 -2.94 -9.78
N LEU A 217 -15.83 -2.18 -9.04
CA LEU A 217 -14.37 -2.37 -9.04
C LEU A 217 -14.02 -3.82 -8.68
N PHE A 218 -14.52 -4.33 -7.55
CA PHE A 218 -14.21 -5.69 -7.12
C PHE A 218 -14.93 -6.76 -7.96
N GLU A 219 -16.04 -6.43 -8.61
CA GLU A 219 -16.65 -7.32 -9.61
C GLU A 219 -15.73 -7.48 -10.81
N GLU A 220 -15.27 -6.38 -11.41
CA GLU A 220 -14.40 -6.41 -12.58
C GLU A 220 -13.05 -7.04 -12.27
N LEU A 221 -12.43 -6.72 -11.13
CA LEU A 221 -11.18 -7.35 -10.69
C LEU A 221 -11.29 -8.88 -10.56
N GLY A 222 -12.49 -9.41 -10.27
CA GLY A 222 -12.77 -10.84 -10.22
C GLY A 222 -12.96 -11.53 -11.58
N LEU A 223 -13.03 -10.79 -12.69
CA LEU A 223 -13.31 -11.29 -14.05
C LEU A 223 -12.05 -11.35 -14.93
N ASN A 224 -10.99 -12.00 -14.43
CA ASN A 224 -9.68 -12.15 -15.09
C ASN A 224 -9.08 -10.81 -15.55
N PHE A 225 -9.33 -9.74 -14.80
CA PHE A 225 -8.89 -8.40 -15.15
C PHE A 225 -7.37 -8.31 -15.33
N VAL A 226 -6.63 -8.95 -14.42
CA VAL A 226 -5.16 -8.95 -14.40
C VAL A 226 -4.60 -9.53 -15.70
N ASP A 227 -5.13 -10.65 -16.19
CA ASP A 227 -4.67 -11.29 -17.44
C ASP A 227 -4.97 -10.46 -18.69
N THR A 228 -5.96 -9.57 -18.64
CA THR A 228 -6.37 -8.78 -19.81
C THR A 228 -5.77 -7.40 -19.89
N VAL A 229 -5.32 -6.87 -18.75
CA VAL A 229 -4.88 -5.47 -18.61
C VAL A 229 -3.38 -5.42 -18.34
N ALA A 230 -2.83 -6.41 -17.65
CA ALA A 230 -1.46 -6.40 -17.16
C ALA A 230 -0.62 -7.52 -17.79
N ASP A 231 -0.40 -7.40 -19.11
CA ASP A 231 0.43 -8.33 -19.88
C ASP A 231 1.92 -8.27 -19.48
N SER A 232 2.38 -7.11 -18.97
CA SER A 232 3.76 -6.90 -18.56
C SER A 232 3.96 -7.02 -17.05
N VAL A 233 5.14 -7.49 -16.62
CA VAL A 233 5.49 -7.57 -15.19
C VAL A 233 5.45 -6.19 -14.51
N GLU A 234 5.76 -5.13 -15.24
CA GLU A 234 5.72 -3.75 -14.73
C GLU A 234 4.29 -3.27 -14.49
N SER A 235 3.39 -3.49 -15.45
CA SER A 235 1.97 -3.16 -15.30
C SER A 235 1.32 -3.94 -14.15
N GLN A 236 1.70 -5.20 -13.92
CA GLN A 236 1.25 -5.99 -12.77
C GLN A 236 1.73 -5.38 -11.43
N LYS A 237 2.98 -4.91 -11.37
CA LYS A 237 3.51 -4.25 -10.17
C LYS A 237 2.82 -2.92 -9.88
N LEU A 238 2.55 -2.12 -10.91
CA LEU A 238 1.82 -0.86 -10.79
C LEU A 238 0.37 -1.10 -10.35
N LEU A 239 -0.32 -2.04 -11.01
CA LEU A 239 -1.69 -2.43 -10.67
C LEU A 239 -1.82 -2.84 -9.21
N PHE A 240 -0.92 -3.71 -8.74
CA PHE A 240 -0.91 -4.13 -7.35
C PHE A 240 -0.70 -2.94 -6.41
N SER A 241 0.28 -2.09 -6.70
CA SER A 241 0.64 -1.00 -5.80
C SER A 241 -0.42 0.09 -5.74
N ASN A 242 -1.05 0.43 -6.87
CA ASN A 242 -2.18 1.35 -6.95
C ASN A 242 -3.41 0.78 -6.24
N LEU A 243 -3.71 -0.52 -6.40
CA LEU A 243 -4.79 -1.17 -5.66
C LEU A 243 -4.53 -1.18 -4.14
N MET A 244 -3.30 -1.44 -3.73
CA MET A 244 -2.91 -1.38 -2.31
C MET A 244 -3.08 0.02 -1.75
N THR A 245 -2.73 1.07 -2.50
CA THR A 245 -3.00 2.46 -2.12
C THR A 245 -4.49 2.67 -1.86
N LEU A 246 -5.38 2.23 -2.76
CA LEU A 246 -6.84 2.35 -2.58
C LEU A 246 -7.38 1.64 -1.33
N VAL A 247 -6.87 0.43 -1.04
CA VAL A 247 -7.38 -0.39 0.08
C VAL A 247 -6.78 0.03 1.43
N LYS A 248 -5.56 0.59 1.47
CA LYS A 248 -4.87 0.94 2.71
C LYS A 248 -5.58 2.05 3.48
N PHE A 249 -6.06 3.09 2.78
CA PHE A 249 -6.59 4.31 3.39
C PHE A 249 -7.80 4.07 4.30
N GLY A 250 -8.70 3.15 3.97
CA GLY A 250 -9.96 3.00 4.70
C GLY A 250 -10.56 1.60 4.67
N PRO A 251 -11.45 1.27 5.62
CA PRO A 251 -12.27 0.07 5.51
C PRO A 251 -13.24 0.21 4.33
N MET A 252 -13.64 -0.89 3.70
CA MET A 252 -14.55 -0.85 2.54
C MET A 252 -15.91 -0.27 2.92
N TYR A 253 -16.41 -0.68 4.08
CA TYR A 253 -17.58 -0.12 4.76
C TYR A 253 -17.36 -0.23 6.28
N PRO A 254 -18.02 0.61 7.10
CA PRO A 254 -17.93 0.51 8.55
C PRO A 254 -18.47 -0.84 9.02
N THR A 255 -17.65 -1.60 9.75
CA THR A 255 -18.03 -2.93 10.26
C THR A 255 -18.93 -2.87 11.49
N LYS A 256 -19.01 -1.72 12.17
CA LYS A 256 -19.76 -1.54 13.42
C LYS A 256 -21.12 -0.85 13.27
N GLU A 257 -21.39 -0.23 12.12
CA GLU A 257 -22.60 0.59 11.86
C GLU A 257 -23.06 0.39 10.40
N ILE A 258 -23.35 -0.86 10.04
CA ILE A 258 -23.74 -1.21 8.66
C ILE A 258 -25.10 -0.62 8.30
N GLU A 259 -26.00 -0.48 9.27
CA GLU A 259 -27.39 -0.02 9.08
C GLU A 259 -27.49 1.49 8.84
N GLU A 260 -26.53 2.29 9.32
CA GLU A 260 -26.48 3.75 9.14
C GLU A 260 -25.68 4.17 7.89
N TYR A 261 -25.02 3.21 7.22
CA TYR A 261 -24.16 3.49 6.09
C TYR A 261 -24.98 3.77 4.82
N THR A 262 -25.25 5.06 4.59
CA THR A 262 -25.79 5.59 3.34
C THR A 262 -24.64 6.11 2.48
N ALA A 263 -24.02 5.23 1.71
CA ALA A 263 -23.05 5.69 0.71
C ALA A 263 -23.74 6.49 -0.39
N GLU A 264 -23.05 7.51 -0.89
CA GLU A 264 -23.44 8.17 -2.13
C GLU A 264 -23.36 7.15 -3.29
N THR A 265 -24.15 7.36 -4.33
CA THR A 265 -24.15 6.52 -5.53
C THR A 265 -23.81 7.39 -6.72
N LEU A 266 -22.88 6.94 -7.57
CA LEU A 266 -22.55 7.64 -8.81
C LEU A 266 -23.77 7.66 -9.75
N VAL A 267 -24.48 6.54 -9.83
CA VAL A 267 -25.63 6.34 -10.74
C VAL A 267 -26.95 6.53 -9.98
N SER A 268 -27.93 7.16 -10.64
CA SER A 268 -29.24 7.44 -10.03
C SER A 268 -30.11 6.19 -9.89
N ARG A 269 -29.87 5.16 -10.71
CA ARG A 269 -30.64 3.91 -10.77
C ARG A 269 -29.71 2.69 -10.73
N LEU A 270 -29.61 2.05 -9.56
CA LEU A 270 -28.73 0.91 -9.37
C LEU A 270 -29.46 -0.44 -9.50
N PRO A 271 -28.80 -1.46 -10.09
CA PRO A 271 -29.29 -2.82 -9.99
C PRO A 271 -29.37 -3.26 -8.52
N SER A 272 -30.47 -3.91 -8.14
CA SER A 272 -30.69 -4.43 -6.77
C SER A 272 -29.63 -5.42 -6.28
N ARG A 273 -28.75 -5.90 -7.16
CA ARG A 273 -27.60 -6.75 -6.82
C ARG A 273 -26.49 -5.99 -6.11
N ILE A 274 -26.38 -4.68 -6.33
CA ILE A 274 -25.30 -3.82 -5.82
C ILE A 274 -25.51 -3.50 -4.33
N SER A 275 -26.75 -3.48 -3.86
CA SER A 275 -27.07 -3.30 -2.44
C SER A 275 -26.82 -4.57 -1.59
N ASP A 276 -26.62 -5.72 -2.21
CA ASP A 276 -26.42 -6.98 -1.50
C ASP A 276 -24.97 -7.15 -1.04
N LEU A 277 -24.76 -6.97 0.27
CA LEU A 277 -23.45 -7.09 0.92
C LEU A 277 -22.88 -8.51 0.83
N THR A 278 -23.70 -9.55 0.84
CA THR A 278 -23.21 -10.94 0.78
C THR A 278 -22.61 -11.23 -0.60
N LYS A 279 -23.26 -10.75 -1.66
CA LYS A 279 -22.74 -10.80 -3.03
C LYS A 279 -21.47 -9.99 -3.16
N PHE A 280 -21.41 -8.79 -2.55
CA PHE A 280 -20.19 -7.99 -2.52
C PHE A 280 -19.03 -8.75 -1.87
N ARG A 281 -19.22 -9.32 -0.67
CA ARG A 281 -18.19 -10.11 0.03
C ARG A 281 -17.68 -11.27 -0.83
N SER A 282 -18.58 -11.96 -1.54
CA SER A 282 -18.21 -13.06 -2.44
C SER A 282 -17.38 -12.59 -3.65
N LYS A 283 -17.67 -11.40 -4.19
CA LYS A 283 -16.93 -10.80 -5.31
C LYS A 283 -15.58 -10.28 -4.85
N PHE A 284 -15.54 -9.61 -3.71
CA PHE A 284 -14.32 -9.13 -3.06
C PHE A 284 -13.35 -10.29 -2.78
N GLU A 285 -13.85 -11.39 -2.23
CA GLU A 285 -13.06 -12.61 -2.01
C GLU A 285 -12.46 -13.17 -3.31
N LYS A 286 -13.29 -13.27 -4.36
CA LYS A 286 -12.83 -13.72 -5.69
C LYS A 286 -11.77 -12.80 -6.29
N ALA A 287 -11.95 -11.47 -6.17
CA ALA A 287 -10.97 -10.50 -6.66
C ALA A 287 -9.62 -10.67 -5.98
N TRP A 288 -9.58 -10.76 -4.65
CA TRP A 288 -8.33 -10.99 -3.93
C TRP A 288 -7.68 -12.33 -4.24
N ALA A 289 -8.48 -13.39 -4.39
CA ALA A 289 -7.95 -14.70 -4.79
C ALA A 289 -7.31 -14.66 -6.20
N GLN A 290 -7.93 -13.95 -7.15
CA GLN A 290 -7.37 -13.74 -8.49
C GLN A 290 -6.09 -12.91 -8.43
N ILE A 291 -6.07 -11.80 -7.69
CA ILE A 291 -4.89 -10.95 -7.53
C ILE A 291 -3.72 -11.72 -6.92
N MET A 292 -3.96 -12.49 -5.85
CA MET A 292 -2.92 -13.28 -5.19
C MET A 292 -2.46 -14.50 -6.01
N GLY A 293 -3.34 -15.05 -6.85
CA GLY A 293 -3.03 -16.20 -7.71
C GLY A 293 -2.32 -15.84 -9.01
N THR A 294 -2.68 -14.72 -9.63
CA THR A 294 -2.19 -14.33 -10.97
C THR A 294 -0.91 -13.49 -10.89
N ILE A 295 -0.80 -12.58 -9.91
CA ILE A 295 0.37 -11.70 -9.79
C ILE A 295 1.49 -12.46 -9.09
N LYS A 296 2.67 -12.52 -9.74
CA LYS A 296 3.89 -12.98 -9.07
C LYS A 296 4.34 -11.92 -8.06
N LEU A 297 3.90 -12.09 -6.81
CA LEU A 297 4.15 -11.16 -5.73
C LEU A 297 5.64 -11.08 -5.40
N THR A 298 6.16 -9.86 -5.35
CA THR A 298 7.49 -9.61 -4.76
C THR A 298 7.42 -9.71 -3.22
N PRO A 299 8.54 -9.96 -2.52
CA PRO A 299 8.54 -10.09 -1.06
C PRO A 299 7.98 -8.87 -0.32
N SER A 300 8.20 -7.66 -0.85
CA SER A 300 7.63 -6.42 -0.29
C SER A 300 6.11 -6.34 -0.45
N GLN A 301 5.60 -6.70 -1.63
CA GLN A 301 4.16 -6.74 -1.90
C GLN A 301 3.47 -7.77 -1.03
N TYR A 302 4.07 -8.96 -0.89
CA TYR A 302 3.58 -10.04 -0.05
C TYR A 302 3.43 -9.61 1.42
N LYS A 303 4.48 -9.00 2.01
CA LYS A 303 4.43 -8.42 3.36
C LYS A 303 3.35 -7.35 3.50
N SER A 304 3.13 -6.57 2.45
CA SER A 304 2.14 -5.49 2.44
C SER A 304 0.71 -6.04 2.49
N ILE A 305 0.41 -7.14 1.78
CA ILE A 305 -0.87 -7.87 1.91
C ILE A 305 -1.05 -8.35 3.34
N LEU A 306 -0.07 -9.08 3.89
CA LEU A 306 -0.15 -9.63 5.25
C LEU A 306 -0.34 -8.52 6.30
N LEU A 307 0.26 -7.35 6.09
CA LEU A 307 0.14 -6.20 6.99
C LEU A 307 -1.30 -5.69 7.10
N ILE A 308 -2.05 -5.65 5.99
CA ILE A 308 -3.43 -5.15 5.94
C ILE A 308 -4.48 -6.25 6.13
N LEU A 309 -4.12 -7.52 5.92
CA LEU A 309 -5.02 -8.66 5.81
C LEU A 309 -6.07 -8.71 6.95
N HIS A 310 -5.61 -8.69 8.21
CA HIS A 310 -6.46 -8.80 9.40
C HIS A 310 -7.52 -7.69 9.53
N LYS A 311 -7.20 -6.44 9.15
CA LYS A 311 -8.10 -5.28 9.32
C LYS A 311 -8.87 -4.90 8.05
N ARG A 312 -8.36 -5.25 6.87
CA ARG A 312 -8.85 -4.75 5.57
C ARG A 312 -9.34 -5.82 4.61
N ILE A 313 -9.04 -7.10 4.85
CA ILE A 313 -9.42 -8.18 3.94
C ILE A 313 -10.31 -9.20 4.66
N ILE A 314 -9.86 -9.74 5.79
CA ILE A 314 -10.59 -10.78 6.56
C ILE A 314 -12.04 -10.35 6.89
N PRO A 315 -12.32 -9.13 7.42
CA PRO A 315 -13.67 -8.74 7.81
C PRO A 315 -14.66 -8.61 6.64
N PHE A 316 -14.14 -8.47 5.41
CA PHE A 316 -14.92 -8.22 4.21
C PHE A 316 -15.01 -9.43 3.28
N SER A 317 -14.39 -10.55 3.65
CA SER A 317 -14.50 -11.81 2.94
C SER A 317 -15.79 -12.55 3.35
N ASN A 318 -16.33 -13.38 2.45
CA ASN A 318 -17.52 -14.18 2.77
C ASN A 318 -17.11 -15.44 3.54
N ASN A 319 -16.08 -16.14 3.05
CA ASN A 319 -15.49 -17.33 3.67
C ASN A 319 -13.99 -17.11 3.98
N PRO A 320 -13.65 -16.38 5.05
CA PRO A 320 -12.26 -16.12 5.44
C PRO A 320 -11.46 -17.37 5.78
N THR A 321 -12.11 -18.50 6.07
CA THR A 321 -11.46 -19.78 6.35
C THR A 321 -10.57 -20.27 5.20
N ARG A 322 -10.84 -19.84 3.95
CA ARG A 322 -9.98 -20.16 2.79
C ARG A 322 -8.59 -19.52 2.87
N LEU A 323 -8.44 -18.44 3.64
CA LEU A 323 -7.14 -17.80 3.87
C LEU A 323 -6.32 -18.52 4.94
N MET A 324 -6.87 -19.53 5.62
CA MET A 324 -6.19 -20.26 6.69
C MET A 324 -4.96 -21.01 6.15
N ASP A 325 -5.11 -21.72 5.03
CA ASP A 325 -4.01 -22.46 4.40
C ASP A 325 -2.91 -21.48 3.96
N PHE A 326 -3.32 -20.42 3.26
CA PHE A 326 -2.42 -19.33 2.85
C PHE A 326 -1.65 -18.74 4.05
N LEU A 327 -2.33 -18.41 5.15
CA LEU A 327 -1.70 -17.83 6.34
C LEU A 327 -0.80 -18.82 7.07
N THR A 328 -1.17 -20.10 7.10
CA THR A 328 -0.37 -21.17 7.69
C THR A 328 0.91 -21.41 6.90
N ASP A 329 0.81 -21.44 5.57
CA ASP A 329 1.96 -21.55 4.68
C ASP A 329 2.84 -20.31 4.78
N SER A 330 2.23 -19.10 4.80
CA SER A 330 2.94 -17.83 5.02
C SER A 330 3.72 -17.85 6.34
N TYR A 331 3.10 -18.40 7.39
CA TYR A 331 3.69 -18.49 8.71
C TYR A 331 4.90 -19.43 8.74
N ASN A 332 4.79 -20.60 8.09
CA ASN A 332 5.88 -21.57 7.99
C ASN A 332 7.02 -21.08 7.08
N LEU A 333 6.69 -20.41 5.97
CA LEU A 333 7.64 -19.86 5.00
C LEU A 333 8.63 -18.88 5.63
N GLY A 334 8.20 -18.06 6.59
CA GLY A 334 9.10 -17.14 7.29
C GLY A 334 10.23 -17.84 8.08
N PHE A 335 10.05 -19.10 8.48
CA PHE A 335 11.14 -19.90 9.08
C PHE A 335 12.07 -20.50 8.01
N GLU A 336 11.52 -20.94 6.88
CA GLU A 336 12.27 -21.55 5.78
C GLU A 336 13.18 -20.53 5.08
N GLU A 337 12.64 -19.35 4.77
CA GLU A 337 13.38 -18.25 4.13
C GLU A 337 14.24 -17.43 5.11
N LYS A 338 14.19 -17.76 6.42
CA LYS A 338 14.80 -16.99 7.52
C LYS A 338 14.34 -15.53 7.60
N ASP A 339 13.16 -15.23 7.05
CA ASP A 339 12.54 -13.91 7.13
C ASP A 339 11.32 -13.93 8.06
N ILE A 340 11.60 -13.72 9.33
CA ILE A 340 10.61 -13.82 10.42
C ILE A 340 9.56 -12.71 10.36
N SER A 341 9.83 -11.64 9.60
CA SER A 341 8.85 -10.57 9.41
C SER A 341 7.57 -11.09 8.75
N ILE A 342 7.66 -12.09 7.88
CA ILE A 342 6.50 -12.71 7.23
C ILE A 342 5.66 -13.45 8.27
N SER A 343 6.27 -14.30 9.11
CA SER A 343 5.57 -15.05 10.16
C SER A 343 4.87 -14.14 11.17
N ILE A 344 5.51 -13.03 11.56
CA ILE A 344 4.92 -12.03 12.46
C ILE A 344 3.67 -11.37 11.84
N LEU A 345 3.73 -11.04 10.54
CA LEU A 345 2.61 -10.41 9.84
C LEU A 345 1.46 -11.40 9.66
N ALA A 346 1.77 -12.65 9.29
CA ALA A 346 0.79 -13.73 9.16
C ALA A 346 0.09 -14.05 10.49
N LEU A 347 0.82 -13.99 11.62
CA LEU A 347 0.29 -14.27 12.96
C LEU A 347 -0.90 -13.39 13.36
N ASN A 348 -0.93 -12.12 12.90
CA ASN A 348 -2.09 -11.25 13.14
C ASN A 348 -3.34 -11.75 12.43
N GLY A 349 -3.20 -12.18 11.17
CA GLY A 349 -4.30 -12.74 10.39
C GLY A 349 -4.74 -14.08 10.95
N LEU A 350 -3.79 -14.94 11.30
CA LEU A 350 -4.07 -16.25 11.89
C LEU A 350 -4.83 -16.10 13.22
N TRP A 351 -4.38 -15.20 14.09
CA TRP A 351 -5.07 -14.91 15.35
C TRP A 351 -6.51 -14.42 15.14
N GLU A 352 -6.73 -13.52 14.18
CA GLU A 352 -8.08 -13.04 13.87
C GLU A 352 -8.99 -14.19 13.39
N LEU A 353 -8.45 -15.14 12.60
CA LEU A 353 -9.18 -16.34 12.20
C LEU A 353 -9.47 -17.28 13.37
N MET A 354 -8.48 -17.52 14.25
CA MET A 354 -8.66 -18.35 15.44
C MET A 354 -9.72 -17.76 16.37
N LYS A 355 -9.67 -16.44 16.60
CA LYS A 355 -10.58 -15.72 17.49
C LYS A 355 -12.01 -15.64 16.95
N SER A 356 -12.17 -15.33 15.66
CA SER A 356 -13.48 -15.05 15.07
C SER A 356 -14.18 -16.28 14.49
N TYR A 357 -13.41 -17.30 14.08
CA TYR A 357 -13.94 -18.51 13.44
C TYR A 357 -13.63 -19.81 14.20
N ASN A 358 -13.06 -19.73 15.40
CA ASN A 358 -12.71 -20.88 16.26
C ASN A 358 -11.89 -21.95 15.53
N LEU A 359 -11.01 -21.53 14.63
CA LEU A 359 -10.05 -22.44 13.99
C LEU A 359 -8.90 -22.72 14.95
N GLU A 360 -8.50 -23.99 15.04
CA GLU A 360 -7.33 -24.39 15.83
C GLU A 360 -6.08 -24.43 14.97
N TYR A 361 -4.99 -23.86 15.48
CA TYR A 361 -3.67 -23.98 14.89
C TYR A 361 -2.80 -24.95 15.71
N PRO A 362 -2.29 -26.04 15.12
CA PRO A 362 -1.55 -27.06 15.86
C PRO A 362 -0.24 -26.51 16.42
N ASN A 363 0.12 -26.94 17.64
CA ASN A 363 1.38 -26.59 18.31
C ASN A 363 1.68 -25.08 18.34
N PHE A 364 0.64 -24.27 18.56
CA PHE A 364 0.71 -22.82 18.55
C PHE A 364 1.87 -22.24 19.38
N TYR A 365 2.03 -22.68 20.64
CA TYR A 365 3.08 -22.14 21.52
C TYR A 365 4.49 -22.57 21.14
N SER A 366 4.69 -23.78 20.62
CA SER A 366 6.01 -24.23 20.11
C SER A 366 6.42 -23.39 18.90
N LYS A 367 5.47 -23.10 18.02
CA LYS A 367 5.68 -22.24 16.86
C LYS A 367 5.89 -20.78 17.25
N LEU A 368 5.18 -20.27 18.25
CA LEU A 368 5.36 -18.93 18.79
C LEU A 368 6.74 -18.79 19.45
N TYR A 369 7.20 -19.82 20.16
CA TYR A 369 8.52 -19.88 20.76
C TYR A 369 9.63 -19.87 19.70
N ALA A 370 9.41 -20.52 18.55
CA ALA A 370 10.34 -20.50 17.42
C ALA A 370 10.52 -19.10 16.79
N ILE A 371 9.50 -18.22 16.85
CA ILE A 371 9.60 -16.83 16.34
C ILE A 371 10.61 -16.02 17.13
N LEU A 372 10.76 -16.31 18.43
CA LEU A 372 11.70 -15.63 19.31
C LEU A 372 13.13 -15.94 18.85
N THR A 373 13.68 -15.09 18.00
CA THR A 373 15.06 -15.17 17.52
C THR A 373 15.75 -13.82 17.74
N PRO A 374 17.10 -13.76 17.64
CA PRO A 374 17.83 -12.50 17.80
C PRO A 374 17.31 -11.40 16.87
N GLN A 375 16.97 -11.74 15.64
CA GLN A 375 16.51 -10.78 14.64
C GLN A 375 15.20 -10.07 15.04
N LEU A 376 14.32 -10.72 15.80
CA LEU A 376 13.01 -10.20 16.18
C LEU A 376 13.09 -8.79 16.79
N LEU A 377 14.01 -8.57 17.72
CA LEU A 377 14.13 -7.30 18.45
C LEU A 377 14.74 -6.18 17.59
N HIS A 378 15.37 -6.52 16.46
CA HIS A 378 15.85 -5.57 15.46
C HIS A 378 14.79 -5.21 14.40
N LEU A 379 13.67 -5.93 14.32
CA LEU A 379 12.63 -5.68 13.32
C LEU A 379 11.76 -4.47 13.67
N ASN A 380 11.30 -3.76 12.64
CA ASN A 380 10.34 -2.66 12.77
C ASN A 380 8.96 -3.12 13.26
N TYR A 381 8.60 -4.39 13.03
CA TYR A 381 7.30 -4.95 13.41
C TYR A 381 7.28 -5.53 14.84
N ARG A 382 8.34 -5.34 15.63
CA ARG A 382 8.47 -5.89 16.99
C ARG A 382 7.35 -5.43 17.93
N SER A 383 6.94 -4.16 17.90
CA SER A 383 5.86 -3.62 18.74
C SER A 383 4.55 -4.38 18.50
N ARG A 384 4.24 -4.63 17.22
CA ARG A 384 3.04 -5.36 16.82
C ARG A 384 3.09 -6.80 17.34
N PHE A 385 4.23 -7.47 17.20
CA PHE A 385 4.43 -8.81 17.71
C PHE A 385 4.30 -8.88 19.24
N LEU A 386 5.00 -8.02 19.98
CA LEU A 386 5.00 -8.02 21.44
C LEU A 386 3.60 -7.74 22.03
N ARG A 387 2.79 -6.92 21.35
CA ARG A 387 1.38 -6.71 21.72
C ARG A 387 0.55 -8.00 21.59
N LEU A 388 0.74 -8.76 20.51
CA LEU A 388 0.09 -10.08 20.38
C LEU A 388 0.64 -11.08 21.38
N LEU A 389 1.95 -11.05 21.62
CA LEU A 389 2.59 -11.95 22.57
C LEU A 389 2.05 -11.71 23.99
N ASP A 390 1.84 -10.45 24.41
CA ASP A 390 1.22 -10.16 25.72
C ASP A 390 -0.21 -10.73 25.80
N LEU A 391 -0.98 -10.61 24.71
CA LEU A 391 -2.31 -11.20 24.62
C LEU A 391 -2.25 -12.73 24.75
N PHE A 392 -1.35 -13.41 24.03
CA PHE A 392 -1.21 -14.87 24.10
C PHE A 392 -0.74 -15.34 25.48
N MET A 393 0.22 -14.63 26.07
CA MET A 393 0.77 -14.95 27.40
C MET A 393 -0.14 -14.52 28.56
N SER A 394 -1.26 -13.85 28.28
CA SER A 394 -2.31 -13.56 29.28
C SER A 394 -3.29 -14.72 29.48
N SER A 395 -3.16 -15.80 28.69
CA SER A 395 -4.03 -16.97 28.81
C SER A 395 -3.86 -17.68 30.16
N THR A 396 -4.98 -17.97 30.83
CA THR A 396 -5.02 -18.62 32.15
C THR A 396 -4.65 -20.10 32.14
N HIS A 397 -4.65 -20.75 30.96
CA HIS A 397 -4.41 -22.19 30.81
C HIS A 397 -2.94 -22.53 30.48
N LEU A 398 -2.03 -21.56 30.60
CA LEU A 398 -0.61 -21.75 30.35
C LEU A 398 0.10 -22.39 31.56
N SER A 399 0.92 -23.41 31.31
CA SER A 399 1.79 -23.96 32.36
C SER A 399 2.93 -22.99 32.70
N ALA A 400 3.36 -23.01 33.96
CA ALA A 400 4.50 -22.21 34.41
C ALA A 400 5.80 -22.55 33.65
N THR A 401 5.98 -23.81 33.22
CA THR A 401 7.14 -24.25 32.44
C THR A 401 7.23 -23.55 31.09
N ILE A 402 6.11 -23.41 30.38
CA ILE A 402 6.05 -22.68 29.10
C ILE A 402 6.39 -21.21 29.35
N VAL A 403 5.78 -20.57 30.34
CA VAL A 403 6.04 -19.15 30.66
C VAL A 403 7.51 -18.92 31.02
N ALA A 404 8.11 -19.79 31.83
CA ALA A 404 9.52 -19.74 32.18
C ALA A 404 10.42 -19.81 30.94
N SER A 405 10.12 -20.70 29.98
CA SER A 405 10.84 -20.79 28.70
C SER A 405 10.81 -19.49 27.91
N PHE A 406 9.64 -18.86 27.81
CA PHE A 406 9.49 -17.57 27.13
C PHE A 406 10.29 -16.47 27.85
N ILE A 407 10.23 -16.41 29.19
CA ILE A 407 10.99 -15.44 29.98
C ILE A 407 12.50 -15.63 29.78
N LYS A 408 13.01 -16.86 29.94
CA LYS A 408 14.43 -17.18 29.83
C LYS A 408 14.95 -16.89 28.42
N LYS A 409 14.23 -17.31 27.38
CA LYS A 409 14.61 -17.01 25.99
C LYS A 409 14.60 -15.52 25.69
N LEU A 410 13.56 -14.78 26.08
CA LEU A 410 13.52 -13.31 25.91
C LEU A 410 14.66 -12.61 26.65
N SER A 411 15.01 -13.08 27.85
CA SER A 411 16.14 -12.55 28.62
C SER A 411 17.46 -12.77 27.90
N ARG A 412 17.70 -13.95 27.33
CA ARG A 412 18.88 -14.23 26.52
C ARG A 412 18.93 -13.41 25.23
N LEU A 413 17.79 -13.25 24.56
CA LEU A 413 17.68 -12.38 23.37
C LEU A 413 17.97 -10.91 23.71
N SER A 414 17.68 -10.47 24.93
CA SER A 414 17.91 -9.09 25.36
C SER A 414 19.40 -8.71 25.40
N LEU A 415 20.32 -9.68 25.57
CA LEU A 415 21.76 -9.44 25.58
C LEU A 415 22.31 -8.92 24.26
N THR A 416 21.74 -9.36 23.13
CA THR A 416 22.15 -8.93 21.79
C THR A 416 21.22 -7.86 21.21
N ALA A 417 20.16 -7.51 21.94
CA ALA A 417 19.12 -6.62 21.46
C ALA A 417 19.55 -5.14 21.47
N PRO A 418 18.93 -4.31 20.61
CA PRO A 418 19.08 -2.86 20.72
C PRO A 418 18.43 -2.35 22.01
N ALA A 419 18.96 -1.27 22.60
CA ALA A 419 18.40 -0.66 23.81
C ALA A 419 16.90 -0.38 23.70
N ALA A 420 16.45 0.06 22.52
CA ALA A 420 15.05 0.30 22.21
C ALA A 420 14.16 -0.96 22.33
N GLY A 421 14.68 -2.15 22.00
CA GLY A 421 13.97 -3.42 22.18
C GLY A 421 13.98 -3.90 23.63
N VAL A 422 15.09 -3.71 24.34
CA VAL A 422 15.24 -4.10 25.75
C VAL A 422 14.23 -3.37 26.64
N ILE A 423 13.97 -2.09 26.38
CA ILE A 423 12.99 -1.27 27.10
C ILE A 423 11.59 -1.90 27.07
N SER A 424 11.21 -2.57 25.98
CA SER A 424 9.93 -3.29 25.89
C SER A 424 9.97 -4.66 26.59
N VAL A 425 11.12 -5.34 26.57
CA VAL A 425 11.28 -6.71 27.09
C VAL A 425 11.27 -6.76 28.63
N ILE A 426 11.92 -5.81 29.31
CA ILE A 426 12.01 -5.83 30.78
C ILE A 426 10.63 -5.69 31.46
N PRO A 427 9.78 -4.70 31.13
CA PRO A 427 8.43 -4.60 31.69
C PRO A 427 7.54 -5.78 31.30
N PHE A 428 7.75 -6.34 30.11
CA PHE A 428 7.05 -7.54 29.67
C PHE A 428 7.38 -8.74 30.58
N ILE A 429 8.67 -8.98 30.86
CA ILE A 429 9.11 -10.03 31.79
C ILE A 429 8.58 -9.77 33.20
N TYR A 430 8.63 -8.52 33.69
CA TYR A 430 8.05 -8.16 35.00
C TYR A 430 6.57 -8.56 35.09
N ASN A 431 5.78 -8.26 34.05
CA ASN A 431 4.36 -8.60 34.01
C ASN A 431 4.14 -10.12 34.02
N LEU A 432 4.96 -10.90 33.29
CA LEU A 432 4.86 -12.36 33.28
C LEU A 432 5.21 -12.98 34.64
N LEU A 433 6.29 -12.51 35.27
CA LEU A 433 6.69 -12.96 36.62
C LEU A 433 5.62 -12.65 37.66
N LYS A 434 4.97 -11.48 37.56
CA LYS A 434 3.89 -11.11 38.48
C LYS A 434 2.62 -11.93 38.26
N ARG A 435 2.29 -12.26 36.99
CA ARG A 435 1.14 -13.14 36.64
C ARG A 435 1.37 -14.59 37.05
N HIS A 436 2.62 -15.08 36.97
CA HIS A 436 3.01 -16.45 37.30
C HIS A 436 4.07 -16.47 38.41
N PRO A 437 3.67 -16.42 39.69
CA PRO A 437 4.62 -16.34 40.81
C PRO A 437 5.62 -17.50 40.91
N THR A 438 5.30 -18.67 40.37
CA THR A 438 6.23 -19.82 40.29
C THR A 438 7.49 -19.50 39.49
N CYS A 439 7.40 -18.58 38.51
CA CYS A 439 8.55 -18.13 37.74
C CYS A 439 9.47 -17.17 38.53
N MET A 440 9.09 -16.73 39.74
CA MET A 440 9.97 -15.92 40.60
C MET A 440 11.19 -16.70 41.09
N LEU A 441 11.13 -18.03 41.08
CA LEU A 441 12.28 -18.89 41.35
C LEU A 441 13.46 -18.60 40.41
N LEU A 442 13.18 -18.10 39.20
CA LEU A 442 14.19 -17.70 38.22
C LEU A 442 15.00 -16.45 38.64
N ILE A 443 14.45 -15.61 39.54
CA ILE A 443 15.15 -14.45 40.11
C ILE A 443 15.75 -14.81 41.46
N HIS A 444 14.98 -15.51 42.29
CA HIS A 444 15.37 -15.83 43.65
C HIS A 444 15.15 -17.31 43.92
N ASN A 445 16.22 -18.09 43.73
CA ASN A 445 16.26 -19.48 44.12
C ASN A 445 16.77 -19.60 45.56
N VAL A 446 15.99 -20.21 46.43
CA VAL A 446 16.37 -20.48 47.82
C VAL A 446 16.97 -21.88 47.85
N GLU A 447 18.28 -21.98 47.66
CA GLU A 447 18.98 -23.26 47.73
C GLU A 447 19.23 -23.70 49.19
N ASP A 448 18.97 -24.97 49.48
CA ASP A 448 19.37 -25.62 50.74
C ASP A 448 20.90 -25.76 50.82
N GLU A 449 21.48 -25.77 52.02
CA GLU A 449 22.94 -25.79 52.22
C GLU A 449 23.66 -26.98 51.56
N GLU A 450 22.95 -28.06 51.28
CA GLU A 450 23.46 -29.25 50.57
C GLU A 450 23.68 -29.02 49.06
N SER A 451 23.00 -28.04 48.46
CA SER A 451 23.08 -27.70 47.03
C SER A 451 24.34 -26.90 46.70
N LYS A 452 24.86 -26.12 47.67
CA LYS A 452 26.03 -25.24 47.53
C LYS A 452 27.34 -25.98 47.27
N ALA A 453 27.37 -27.29 47.53
CA ALA A 453 28.57 -28.13 47.39
C ALA A 453 28.74 -28.73 45.98
N LYS A 454 27.80 -28.52 45.05
CA LYS A 454 27.88 -29.03 43.67
C LYS A 454 28.11 -27.88 42.69
N GLU A 455 28.93 -28.11 41.67
CA GLU A 455 29.04 -27.21 40.52
C GLU A 455 27.66 -27.12 39.83
N PHE A 456 27.05 -25.95 39.89
CA PHE A 456 25.76 -25.69 39.24
C PHE A 456 25.98 -25.48 37.74
N HIS A 457 25.32 -26.30 36.92
CA HIS A 457 25.26 -26.12 35.47
C HIS A 457 23.83 -25.74 35.07
N ASP A 458 23.69 -24.65 34.30
CA ASP A 458 22.39 -24.18 33.81
C ASP A 458 21.72 -25.28 32.95
N PRO A 459 20.57 -25.84 33.36
CA PRO A 459 19.90 -26.92 32.64
C PRO A 459 19.14 -26.43 31.39
N PHE A 460 19.07 -25.12 31.16
CA PHE A 460 18.29 -24.54 30.05
C PHE A 460 18.86 -24.89 28.67
N ASN A 461 18.06 -25.60 27.86
CA ASN A 461 18.41 -25.94 26.49
C ASN A 461 17.85 -24.92 25.47
N ASP A 462 18.74 -24.10 24.90
CA ASP A 462 18.39 -23.08 23.91
C ASP A 462 17.87 -23.63 22.58
N LYS A 463 18.32 -24.84 22.21
CA LYS A 463 18.01 -25.46 20.91
C LYS A 463 16.70 -26.24 20.91
N GLU A 464 16.08 -26.40 22.08
CA GLU A 464 14.82 -27.12 22.21
C GLU A 464 13.68 -26.34 21.53
N ILE A 465 12.80 -27.05 20.82
CA ILE A 465 11.70 -26.43 20.07
C ILE A 465 10.44 -26.37 20.93
N ASP A 466 10.23 -27.39 21.77
CA ASP A 466 9.07 -27.45 22.66
C ASP A 466 9.33 -26.64 23.95
N PRO A 467 8.61 -25.52 24.18
CA PRO A 467 8.80 -24.71 25.38
C PRO A 467 8.47 -25.48 26.68
N SER A 468 7.82 -26.63 26.60
CA SER A 468 7.54 -27.47 27.78
C SER A 468 8.77 -28.26 28.26
N LYS A 469 9.80 -28.44 27.41
CA LYS A 469 10.94 -29.35 27.63
C LYS A 469 12.31 -28.65 27.71
N THR A 470 12.32 -27.33 27.78
CA THR A 470 13.56 -26.52 27.82
C THR A 470 14.28 -26.57 29.17
N ASN A 471 13.61 -27.05 30.22
CA ASN A 471 14.03 -26.98 31.63
C ASN A 471 14.32 -25.55 32.12
N ALA A 472 13.65 -24.55 31.55
CA ALA A 472 13.87 -23.15 31.94
C ALA A 472 13.52 -22.84 33.40
N LEU A 473 12.59 -23.57 34.02
CA LEU A 473 12.15 -23.33 35.41
C LEU A 473 13.26 -23.66 36.43
N GLU A 474 14.17 -24.58 36.08
CA GLU A 474 15.33 -24.98 36.89
C GLU A 474 16.56 -24.10 36.62
N SER A 475 16.42 -23.09 35.74
CA SER A 475 17.46 -22.11 35.41
C SER A 475 17.31 -20.83 36.24
N SER A 476 18.20 -19.86 36.03
CA SER A 476 18.15 -18.52 36.62
C SER A 476 18.32 -17.43 35.55
N LEU A 477 17.96 -16.18 35.84
CA LEU A 477 17.98 -15.05 34.90
C LEU A 477 19.21 -14.15 35.05
N TRP A 478 20.42 -14.72 34.95
CA TRP A 478 21.66 -13.93 34.94
C TRP A 478 21.68 -12.87 33.82
N GLU A 479 20.96 -13.12 32.73
CA GLU A 479 20.90 -12.19 31.60
C GLU A 479 20.23 -10.86 31.96
N LEU A 480 19.30 -10.82 32.93
CA LEU A 480 18.68 -9.56 33.37
C LEU A 480 19.53 -8.85 34.42
N GLU A 481 20.29 -9.60 35.21
CA GLU A 481 21.26 -9.06 36.16
C GLU A 481 22.38 -8.31 35.44
N THR A 482 22.94 -8.87 34.36
CA THR A 482 23.95 -8.18 33.56
C THR A 482 23.41 -6.89 32.94
N MET A 483 22.12 -6.85 32.57
CA MET A 483 21.46 -5.65 32.03
C MET A 483 21.29 -4.53 33.07
N MET A 484 21.49 -4.78 34.37
CA MET A 484 21.54 -3.72 35.37
C MET A 484 22.75 -2.78 35.19
N ASN A 485 23.78 -3.24 34.49
CA ASN A 485 25.00 -2.48 34.17
C ASN A 485 25.04 -2.03 32.70
N HIS A 486 23.88 -1.88 32.06
CA HIS A 486 23.78 -1.45 30.67
C HIS A 486 24.21 0.02 30.47
N TYR A 487 24.84 0.33 29.33
CA TYR A 487 25.38 1.67 29.03
C TYR A 487 24.32 2.78 29.06
N HIS A 488 23.08 2.46 28.66
CA HIS A 488 21.97 3.41 28.68
C HIS A 488 21.31 3.47 30.07
N PRO A 489 21.31 4.63 30.76
CA PRO A 489 20.85 4.74 32.14
C PRO A 489 19.40 4.31 32.36
N GLN A 490 18.50 4.59 31.42
CA GLN A 490 17.09 4.20 31.56
C GLN A 490 16.92 2.68 31.51
N VAL A 491 17.68 1.98 30.66
CA VAL A 491 17.63 0.51 30.58
C VAL A 491 18.15 -0.09 31.89
N ALA A 492 19.29 0.40 32.38
CA ALA A 492 19.84 -0.04 33.67
C ALA A 492 18.85 0.21 34.83
N SER A 493 18.19 1.37 34.86
CA SER A 493 17.19 1.67 35.88
C SER A 493 15.96 0.76 35.81
N LEU A 494 15.52 0.39 34.59
CA LEU A 494 14.42 -0.55 34.38
C LEU A 494 14.81 -1.96 34.82
N ALA A 495 16.01 -2.42 34.50
CA ALA A 495 16.50 -3.73 34.93
C ALA A 495 16.58 -3.83 36.47
N LYS A 496 17.00 -2.74 37.14
CA LYS A 496 17.02 -2.65 38.62
C LYS A 496 15.65 -2.77 39.28
N ILE A 497 14.54 -2.59 38.55
CA ILE A 497 13.19 -2.83 39.10
C ILE A 497 13.03 -4.31 39.48
N LEU A 498 13.73 -5.23 38.81
CA LEU A 498 13.66 -6.66 39.09
C LEU A 498 14.39 -7.06 40.39
N SER A 499 15.35 -6.25 40.86
CA SER A 499 15.98 -6.46 42.18
C SER A 499 15.23 -5.76 43.31
N GLN A 500 14.28 -4.89 43.00
CA GLN A 500 13.41 -4.24 43.96
C GLN A 500 12.19 -5.12 44.27
N PRO A 501 11.55 -4.94 45.45
CA PRO A 501 10.31 -5.65 45.76
C PRO A 501 9.21 -5.30 44.75
N PHE A 502 8.46 -6.32 44.30
CA PHE A 502 7.40 -6.22 43.29
C PHE A 502 6.14 -5.53 43.83
N GLY A 503 6.22 -4.22 44.08
CA GLY A 503 5.11 -3.40 44.59
C GLY A 503 4.12 -2.93 43.53
N LYS A 504 4.53 -2.85 42.26
CA LYS A 504 3.64 -2.44 41.16
C LYS A 504 2.84 -3.63 40.63
N ASN A 505 1.53 -3.46 40.44
CA ASN A 505 0.66 -4.53 39.92
C ASN A 505 1.00 -4.94 38.50
N SER A 506 1.14 -3.97 37.59
CA SER A 506 1.55 -4.20 36.21
C SER A 506 2.12 -2.93 35.58
N TYR A 507 2.95 -3.11 34.55
CA TYR A 507 3.33 -2.03 33.64
C TYR A 507 2.42 -2.07 32.41
N ASN A 508 1.95 -0.90 31.97
CA ASN A 508 1.27 -0.79 30.69
C ASN A 508 2.30 -0.96 29.57
N ILE A 509 2.22 -2.06 28.83
CA ILE A 509 3.22 -2.41 27.81
C ILE A 509 3.20 -1.41 26.65
N GLU A 510 2.04 -0.84 26.30
CA GLU A 510 1.90 0.14 25.20
C GLU A 510 2.83 1.36 25.34
N ASP A 511 3.13 1.77 26.58
CA ASP A 511 4.02 2.90 26.85
C ASP A 511 5.50 2.58 26.53
N PHE A 512 5.85 1.30 26.37
CA PHE A 512 7.21 0.80 26.18
C PHE A 512 7.45 0.17 24.80
N LEU A 513 6.41 -0.12 24.00
CA LEU A 513 6.56 -0.87 22.74
C LEU A 513 7.21 -0.06 21.61
N ASP A 514 6.85 1.22 21.46
CA ASP A 514 7.17 2.01 20.27
C ASP A 514 8.43 2.88 20.39
N TRP A 515 9.30 2.60 21.36
CA TRP A 515 10.58 3.30 21.47
C TRP A 515 11.48 2.96 20.29
N SER A 516 12.00 4.01 19.65
CA SER A 516 13.03 3.94 18.60
C SER A 516 14.28 4.71 19.05
N TYR A 517 15.41 4.48 18.39
CA TYR A 517 16.63 5.26 18.67
C TYR A 517 16.42 6.76 18.45
N GLN A 518 15.59 7.15 17.47
CA GLN A 518 15.23 8.53 17.24
C GLN A 518 14.47 9.10 18.45
N MET A 519 13.48 8.38 18.98
CA MET A 519 12.74 8.83 20.16
C MET A 519 13.61 8.87 21.42
N LEU A 520 14.54 7.93 21.58
CA LEU A 520 15.50 7.95 22.69
C LEU A 520 16.38 9.19 22.63
N LEU A 521 16.97 9.48 21.46
CA LEU A 521 17.79 10.68 21.24
C LEU A 521 16.97 11.96 21.44
N ASP A 522 15.77 12.05 20.85
CA ASP A 522 14.90 13.21 21.01
C ASP A 522 14.50 13.42 22.47
N SER A 523 14.29 12.33 23.23
CA SER A 523 13.99 12.40 24.66
C SER A 523 15.18 12.94 25.45
N GLU A 524 16.40 12.55 25.09
CA GLU A 524 17.63 13.02 25.74
C GLU A 524 17.90 14.48 25.42
N LEU A 525 17.76 14.89 24.15
CA LEU A 525 17.93 16.28 23.72
C LEU A 525 16.92 17.24 24.38
N LYS A 526 15.73 16.74 24.73
CA LYS A 526 14.70 17.53 25.44
C LYS A 526 14.94 17.63 26.95
N LYS A 527 15.80 16.79 27.53
CA LYS A 527 16.07 16.86 28.98
C LYS A 527 16.77 18.18 29.29
N LYS A 528 16.15 18.96 30.17
CA LYS A 528 16.78 20.14 30.73
C LYS A 528 17.87 19.67 31.69
N PHE A 529 19.12 19.85 31.29
CA PHE A 529 20.26 19.57 32.14
C PHE A 529 20.18 20.40 33.42
N LYS A 530 20.40 19.77 34.57
CA LYS A 530 20.45 20.42 35.89
C LYS A 530 21.84 20.13 36.48
N GLY A 531 22.75 21.08 36.36
CA GLY A 531 24.10 20.99 36.92
C GLY A 531 25.16 21.60 36.00
N GLU A 532 26.41 21.52 36.43
CA GLU A 532 27.60 21.73 35.58
C GLU A 532 28.01 20.39 34.96
N LEU A 533 28.54 20.40 33.73
CA LEU A 533 29.05 19.20 33.08
C LEU A 533 30.38 18.84 33.73
N SER A 534 30.45 17.65 34.32
CA SER A 534 31.72 17.10 34.79
C SER A 534 32.65 16.87 33.61
N VAL A 535 33.88 17.34 33.72
CA VAL A 535 34.95 17.09 32.76
C VAL A 535 35.95 16.14 33.42
N GLU A 536 36.61 15.34 32.59
CA GLU A 536 37.66 14.43 33.03
C GLU A 536 38.86 15.20 33.59
N PHE A 537 39.33 14.81 34.79
CA PHE A 537 40.44 15.47 35.47
C PHE A 537 41.80 15.04 34.91
N GLU A 538 41.87 13.80 34.42
CA GLU A 538 43.08 13.23 33.83
C GLU A 538 43.37 13.91 32.48
N LYS A 539 44.61 14.36 32.31
CA LYS A 539 45.09 15.01 31.09
C LYS A 539 46.02 14.05 30.37
N TRP A 540 45.75 13.79 29.10
CA TRP A 540 46.61 12.96 28.26
C TRP A 540 47.33 13.82 27.22
N ASP A 541 48.66 13.77 27.25
CA ASP A 541 49.51 14.55 26.34
C ASP A 541 49.46 14.03 24.89
N THR A 542 49.10 12.76 24.69
CA THR A 542 48.96 12.12 23.37
C THR A 542 47.66 11.31 23.30
N LEU A 543 46.81 11.60 22.30
CA LEU A 543 45.57 10.86 22.05
C LEU A 543 45.82 9.49 21.40
N TYR A 544 46.88 9.37 20.61
CA TYR A 544 47.30 8.14 19.95
C TYR A 544 48.70 7.79 20.42
N GLY A 545 48.92 6.52 20.75
CA GLY A 545 50.24 5.96 21.01
C GLY A 545 51.13 6.01 19.78
N LYS A 546 52.40 5.64 19.96
CA LYS A 546 53.43 5.65 18.90
C LYS A 546 53.08 4.80 17.67
N ASP A 547 52.25 3.78 17.84
CA ASP A 547 51.80 2.89 16.77
C ASP A 547 50.44 3.30 16.14
N GLY A 548 49.89 4.47 16.51
CA GLY A 548 48.62 4.97 15.99
C GLY A 548 47.36 4.33 16.61
N TYR A 549 47.53 3.43 17.58
CA TYR A 549 46.45 2.91 18.42
C TYR A 549 46.30 3.77 19.67
N MET A 550 45.09 3.85 20.25
CA MET A 550 44.92 4.39 21.61
C MET A 550 45.83 3.58 22.55
N GLU A 551 46.75 4.23 23.27
CA GLU A 551 47.50 3.55 24.34
C GLU A 551 46.48 2.99 25.34
N GLU A 552 46.62 1.70 25.66
CA GLU A 552 45.59 0.94 26.35
C GLU A 552 45.20 1.59 27.69
N TYR A 553 43.91 1.83 27.82
CA TYR A 553 43.20 2.16 29.05
C TYR A 553 43.38 0.99 30.04
N THR A 554 44.47 0.99 30.80
CA THR A 554 44.67 0.02 31.89
C THR A 554 43.93 0.53 33.11
N LEU A 555 42.72 -0.02 33.32
CA LEU A 555 41.90 0.19 34.53
C LEU A 555 42.62 -0.29 35.80
#